data_AF-A0A3M0FVZ2-F1
#
_entry.id   AF-A0A3M0FVZ2-F1
#
_cell.length_a   1.000
_cell.length_b   1.000
_cell.length_c   1.000
_cell.angle_alpha   90.00
_cell.angle_beta   90.00
_cell.angle_gamma   90.00
#
_symmetry.space_group_name_H-M   'P 1'
#
loop_
_entity.id
_entity.type
_entity.pdbx_description
1 polymer ?
#
loop_
_entity_poly.entity_id
_entity_poly.type
_entity_poly.pdbx_seq_one_letter_code
_entity_poly.pdbx_strand_id
1 'polypeptide(L)'
;MTAPGTSVSVMTYNVHGVPWPVAEDRPSALSAIAAQLRTMRAEGRQPGIVALQESFVPEAKAIGAAAGYRYVAFGAPAEATADPATAQDRQFVADGSMLRGERVGKHVGSGLAIFSDYPILAVRRISYPVCAGYDCLANKGAMAALIAVPGVAGPVTVIDTHLNSNGATGVSEPRALYAYRRQIDVLSGFIGSMARPGGTMLVAGDFNVGRDIARRAYFAQHMFGGATALTGGSLKCRESRTCLVTQPADIAYSTGRARDFLLYRPSTAAAIQPLALSAPFGRGPDNAMLSDHIGVMVRYRIDGSAGRSVPGSTLASRRAKGAATRA
;
A
#
# COMPACT_ATOMS: atom_id res chain seq x y z
N MET A 1 -4.06 -6.17 -33.58
CA MET A 1 -4.59 -6.89 -32.41
C MET A 1 -3.75 -6.49 -31.22
N THR A 2 -4.30 -5.73 -30.27
CA THR A 2 -3.61 -5.40 -29.00
C THR A 2 -3.42 -6.69 -28.21
N ALA A 3 -2.23 -6.91 -27.66
CA ALA A 3 -1.97 -8.06 -26.79
C ALA A 3 -3.01 -8.08 -25.64
N PRO A 4 -3.48 -9.26 -25.20
CA PRO A 4 -4.39 -9.35 -24.07
C PRO A 4 -3.73 -8.75 -22.83
N GLY A 5 -4.47 -7.92 -22.09
CA GLY A 5 -3.98 -7.30 -20.86
C GLY A 5 -3.55 -8.28 -19.79
N THR A 6 -2.62 -7.84 -18.94
CA THR A 6 -2.12 -8.63 -17.83
C THR A 6 -3.03 -8.48 -16.62
N SER A 7 -3.41 -9.60 -15.99
CA SER A 7 -4.21 -9.61 -14.76
C SER A 7 -3.31 -9.55 -13.53
N VAL A 8 -3.61 -8.65 -12.59
CA VAL A 8 -2.86 -8.46 -11.34
C VAL A 8 -3.84 -8.30 -10.19
N SER A 9 -3.74 -9.15 -9.16
CA SER A 9 -4.51 -9.02 -7.91
C SER A 9 -3.68 -8.38 -6.81
N VAL A 10 -4.25 -7.36 -6.15
CA VAL A 10 -3.66 -6.69 -4.99
C VAL A 10 -4.64 -6.77 -3.83
N MET A 11 -4.16 -7.23 -2.68
CA MET A 11 -4.90 -7.23 -1.43
C MET A 11 -4.30 -6.22 -0.46
N THR A 12 -5.15 -5.49 0.27
CA THR A 12 -4.76 -4.73 1.46
C THR A 12 -5.35 -5.39 2.70
N TYR A 13 -4.56 -5.53 3.76
CA TYR A 13 -5.06 -6.12 5.00
C TYR A 13 -4.25 -5.69 6.24
N ASN A 14 -4.90 -4.98 7.16
CA ASN A 14 -4.40 -4.79 8.51
C ASN A 14 -4.65 -6.08 9.30
N VAL A 15 -3.58 -6.74 9.75
CA VAL A 15 -3.68 -8.07 10.40
C VAL A 15 -3.75 -8.02 11.91
N HIS A 16 -3.80 -6.83 12.50
CA HIS A 16 -3.82 -6.66 13.96
C HIS A 16 -2.68 -7.44 14.65
N GLY A 17 -1.47 -7.37 14.09
CA GLY A 17 -0.29 -8.09 14.57
C GLY A 17 0.44 -7.33 15.66
N VAL A 18 -0.30 -6.94 16.71
CA VAL A 18 0.17 -6.16 17.86
C VAL A 18 0.78 -7.05 18.94
N PRO A 19 1.76 -6.56 19.72
CA PRO A 19 2.38 -7.33 20.79
C PRO A 19 1.45 -7.52 22.00
N TRP A 20 1.67 -8.59 22.77
CA TRP A 20 1.08 -8.73 24.11
C TRP A 20 1.57 -7.57 25.01
N PRO A 21 0.72 -7.00 25.89
CA PRO A 21 -0.64 -7.41 26.26
C PRO A 21 -1.76 -6.69 25.48
N VAL A 22 -1.48 -6.06 24.32
CA VAL A 22 -2.49 -5.25 23.59
C VAL A 22 -3.64 -6.14 23.08
N ALA A 23 -3.35 -7.37 22.69
CA ALA A 23 -4.34 -8.35 22.29
C ALA A 23 -3.92 -9.78 22.68
N GLU A 24 -4.89 -10.61 23.03
CA GLU A 24 -4.73 -12.04 23.33
C GLU A 24 -4.86 -12.89 22.05
N ASP A 25 -4.30 -14.11 22.07
CA ASP A 25 -4.37 -15.13 21.01
C ASP A 25 -4.03 -14.69 19.56
N ARG A 26 -3.26 -13.59 19.41
CA ARG A 26 -2.80 -13.14 18.08
C ARG A 26 -1.97 -14.18 17.31
N PRO A 27 -1.09 -14.97 17.93
CA PRO A 27 -0.31 -15.97 17.19
C PRO A 27 -1.16 -16.97 16.40
N SER A 28 -2.27 -17.46 16.98
CA SER A 28 -3.19 -18.40 16.33
C SER A 28 -3.85 -17.77 15.09
N ALA A 29 -4.39 -16.56 15.23
CA ALA A 29 -5.03 -15.84 14.14
C ALA A 29 -4.05 -15.50 12.99
N LEU A 30 -2.83 -15.07 13.31
CA LEU A 30 -1.79 -14.78 12.30
C LEU A 30 -1.37 -16.05 11.55
N SER A 31 -1.29 -17.19 12.24
CA SER A 31 -1.05 -18.50 11.61
C SER A 31 -2.21 -18.91 10.68
N ALA A 32 -3.45 -18.69 11.11
CA ALA A 32 -4.64 -18.94 10.29
C ALA A 32 -4.67 -18.06 9.03
N ILE A 33 -4.25 -16.79 9.12
CA ILE A 33 -4.11 -15.91 7.95
C ILE A 33 -3.11 -16.50 6.94
N ALA A 34 -1.93 -16.92 7.40
CA ALA A 34 -0.94 -17.56 6.54
C ALA A 34 -1.46 -18.87 5.92
N ALA A 35 -2.16 -19.70 6.70
CA ALA A 35 -2.76 -20.95 6.24
C ALA A 35 -3.81 -20.71 5.15
N GLN A 36 -4.69 -19.73 5.35
CA GLN A 36 -5.69 -19.38 4.36
C GLN A 36 -5.07 -18.84 3.06
N LEU A 37 -4.01 -18.02 3.14
CA LEU A 37 -3.26 -17.60 1.94
C LEU A 37 -2.61 -18.79 1.22
N ARG A 38 -2.09 -19.80 1.93
CA ARG A 38 -1.61 -21.05 1.31
C ARG A 38 -2.73 -21.81 0.60
N THR A 39 -3.88 -21.97 1.25
CA THR A 39 -5.06 -22.64 0.65
C THR A 39 -5.51 -21.92 -0.62
N MET A 40 -5.62 -20.59 -0.57
CA MET A 40 -5.93 -19.78 -1.75
C MET A 40 -4.93 -20.01 -2.89
N ARG A 41 -3.65 -20.20 -2.57
CA ARG A 41 -2.60 -20.46 -3.55
C ARG A 41 -2.69 -21.85 -4.17
N ALA A 42 -2.97 -22.87 -3.37
CA ALA A 42 -3.23 -24.22 -3.88
C ALA A 42 -4.41 -24.23 -4.87
N GLU A 43 -5.37 -23.31 -4.69
CA GLU A 43 -6.55 -23.16 -5.54
C GLU A 43 -6.40 -22.11 -6.65
N GLY A 44 -5.23 -21.50 -6.81
CA GLY A 44 -4.97 -20.51 -7.87
C GLY A 44 -5.74 -19.19 -7.75
N ARG A 45 -6.18 -18.83 -6.54
CA ARG A 45 -7.00 -17.65 -6.23
C ARG A 45 -6.37 -16.67 -5.23
N GLN A 46 -5.09 -16.86 -4.90
CA GLN A 46 -4.34 -15.98 -4.02
C GLN A 46 -4.17 -14.56 -4.61
N PRO A 47 -4.04 -13.53 -3.76
CA PRO A 47 -3.53 -12.25 -4.23
C PRO A 47 -2.09 -12.39 -4.72
N GLY A 48 -1.77 -11.89 -5.91
CA GLY A 48 -0.40 -11.88 -6.42
C GLY A 48 0.50 -10.86 -5.71
N ILE A 49 -0.12 -9.84 -5.11
CA ILE A 49 0.54 -8.83 -4.27
C ILE A 49 -0.31 -8.58 -3.02
N VAL A 50 0.32 -8.54 -1.84
CA VAL A 50 -0.32 -8.21 -0.57
C VAL A 50 0.37 -7.00 0.04
N ALA A 51 -0.40 -5.98 0.41
CA ALA A 51 0.01 -4.85 1.24
C ALA A 51 -0.55 -5.08 2.65
N LEU A 52 0.32 -5.33 3.61
CA LEU A 52 -0.03 -5.76 4.96
C LEU A 52 0.31 -4.68 5.98
N GLN A 53 -0.65 -4.34 6.85
CA GLN A 53 -0.45 -3.39 7.94
C GLN A 53 -0.46 -4.10 9.30
N GLU A 54 0.14 -3.46 10.30
CA GLU A 54 0.32 -4.00 11.66
C GLU A 54 1.09 -5.32 11.73
N SER A 55 2.07 -5.51 10.84
CA SER A 55 3.05 -6.59 10.89
C SER A 55 4.17 -6.30 11.89
N PHE A 56 3.83 -6.09 13.17
CA PHE A 56 4.81 -5.69 14.19
C PHE A 56 5.58 -6.88 14.78
N VAL A 57 4.87 -7.98 15.04
CA VAL A 57 5.41 -9.20 15.67
C VAL A 57 6.01 -10.19 14.66
N PRO A 58 6.93 -11.08 15.08
CA PRO A 58 7.57 -12.06 14.20
C PRO A 58 6.59 -12.93 13.41
N GLU A 59 5.50 -13.36 14.03
CA GLU A 59 4.45 -14.19 13.40
C GLU A 59 3.78 -13.46 12.24
N ALA A 60 3.48 -12.17 12.43
CA ALA A 60 2.89 -11.35 11.38
C ALA A 60 3.88 -11.10 10.24
N LYS A 61 5.18 -10.97 10.54
CA LYS A 61 6.24 -10.84 9.53
C LYS A 61 6.46 -12.13 8.75
N ALA A 62 6.20 -13.28 9.39
CA ALA A 62 6.33 -14.59 8.79
C ALA A 62 5.17 -14.96 7.84
N ILE A 63 4.03 -14.25 7.89
CA ILE A 63 2.84 -14.56 7.05
C ILE A 63 3.20 -14.74 5.58
N GLY A 64 3.98 -13.83 5.00
CA GLY A 64 4.33 -13.88 3.58
C GLY A 64 5.11 -15.14 3.20
N ALA A 65 6.20 -15.42 3.91
CA ALA A 65 7.03 -16.59 3.68
C ALA A 65 6.26 -17.89 3.96
N ALA A 66 5.53 -17.94 5.08
CA ALA A 66 4.69 -19.09 5.45
C ALA A 66 3.56 -19.31 4.44
N ALA A 67 3.05 -18.27 3.78
CA ALA A 67 2.04 -18.37 2.72
C ALA A 67 2.60 -18.82 1.36
N GLY A 68 3.93 -18.86 1.20
CA GLY A 68 4.62 -19.24 -0.03
C GLY A 68 4.90 -18.08 -0.99
N TYR A 69 4.86 -16.82 -0.54
CA TYR A 69 5.30 -15.69 -1.37
C TYR A 69 6.81 -15.70 -1.56
N ARG A 70 7.26 -15.53 -2.81
CA ARG A 70 8.68 -15.57 -3.18
C ARG A 70 9.44 -14.30 -2.79
N TYR A 71 8.75 -13.15 -2.82
CA TYR A 71 9.37 -11.85 -2.56
C TYR A 71 8.65 -11.18 -1.39
N VAL A 72 9.44 -10.71 -0.42
CA VAL A 72 8.96 -10.05 0.79
C VAL A 72 9.78 -8.79 1.01
N ALA A 73 9.10 -7.69 1.30
CA ALA A 73 9.72 -6.45 1.73
C ALA A 73 8.99 -5.91 2.96
N PHE A 74 9.74 -5.47 3.97
CA PHE A 74 9.20 -4.83 5.16
C PHE A 74 9.36 -3.31 5.08
N GLY A 75 8.51 -2.58 5.80
CA GLY A 75 8.59 -1.12 5.95
C GLY A 75 9.75 -0.66 6.81
N ALA A 76 9.69 0.59 7.28
CA ALA A 76 10.77 1.18 8.06
C ALA A 76 10.90 0.50 9.44
N PRO A 77 12.13 0.20 9.91
CA PRO A 77 12.35 -0.30 11.27
C PRO A 77 12.06 0.77 12.34
N ALA A 78 12.10 0.39 13.62
CA ALA A 78 11.76 1.30 14.72
C ALA A 78 12.74 2.48 14.80
N GLU A 79 14.00 2.23 14.48
CA GLU A 79 15.13 3.15 14.57
C GLU A 79 15.25 4.08 13.36
N ALA A 80 14.45 3.86 12.31
CA ALA A 80 14.51 4.67 11.11
C ALA A 80 14.11 6.11 11.41
N THR A 81 14.94 7.05 10.94
CA THR A 81 14.69 8.48 11.05
C THR A 81 13.40 8.85 10.29
N ALA A 82 12.58 9.67 10.92
CA ALA A 82 11.40 10.22 10.26
C ALA A 82 11.78 11.21 9.15
N ASP A 83 10.87 11.39 8.20
CA ASP A 83 10.99 12.44 7.19
C ASP A 83 11.08 13.82 7.85
N PRO A 84 11.62 14.83 7.15
CA PRO A 84 11.85 16.16 7.72
C PRO A 84 10.62 16.77 8.39
N ALA A 85 10.80 17.16 9.65
CA ALA A 85 9.79 17.83 10.48
C ALA A 85 9.86 19.36 10.30
N THR A 86 8.70 20.01 10.21
CA THR A 86 8.59 21.47 10.28
C THR A 86 8.82 21.98 11.72
N ALA A 87 8.90 23.30 11.91
CA ALA A 87 8.96 23.88 13.26
C ALA A 87 7.69 23.55 14.07
N GLN A 88 6.52 23.60 13.42
CA GLN A 88 5.26 23.25 14.03
C GLN A 88 5.18 21.75 14.38
N ASP A 89 5.69 20.87 13.51
CA ASP A 89 5.76 19.43 13.78
C ASP A 89 6.59 19.16 15.04
N ARG A 90 7.73 19.84 15.19
CA ARG A 90 8.60 19.72 16.38
C ARG A 90 7.91 20.18 17.65
N GLN A 91 7.18 21.30 17.59
CA GLN A 91 6.38 21.78 18.72
C GLN A 91 5.28 20.79 19.08
N PHE A 92 4.54 20.29 18.09
CA PHE A 92 3.48 19.30 18.28
C PHE A 92 3.96 18.01 18.97
N VAL A 93 5.16 17.55 18.61
CA VAL A 93 5.83 16.39 19.25
C VAL A 93 6.29 16.74 20.67
N ALA A 94 6.84 17.92 20.89
CA ALA A 94 7.25 18.38 22.22
C ALA A 94 6.07 18.44 23.21
N ASP A 95 4.89 18.83 22.73
CA ASP A 95 3.63 18.90 23.49
C ASP A 95 2.98 17.52 23.74
N GLY A 96 3.65 16.42 23.36
CA GLY A 96 3.12 15.07 23.48
C GLY A 96 3.00 14.55 24.92
N SER A 97 2.06 13.63 25.13
CA SER A 97 1.84 12.96 26.40
C SER A 97 2.68 11.68 26.54
N MET A 98 3.47 11.58 27.61
CA MET A 98 4.13 10.31 27.98
C MET A 98 3.10 9.22 28.30
N LEU A 99 2.00 9.56 28.97
CA LEU A 99 0.93 8.62 29.34
C LEU A 99 0.24 8.00 28.13
N ARG A 100 0.26 8.70 26.99
CA ARG A 100 -0.28 8.22 25.71
C ARG A 100 0.80 7.69 24.76
N GLY A 101 2.04 7.55 25.23
CA GLY A 101 3.15 6.98 24.45
C GLY A 101 3.84 7.96 23.48
N GLU A 102 3.45 9.23 23.44
CA GLU A 102 3.90 10.19 22.43
C GLU A 102 5.33 10.68 22.66
N ARG A 103 5.86 10.49 23.88
CA ARG A 103 7.23 10.89 24.29
C ARG A 103 8.07 9.71 24.80
N VAL A 104 7.61 8.48 24.59
CA VAL A 104 8.28 7.26 25.07
C VAL A 104 9.22 6.66 24.00
N GLY A 105 9.04 7.08 22.74
CA GLY A 105 9.84 6.60 21.61
C GLY A 105 9.14 5.49 20.81
N LYS A 106 9.84 4.98 19.78
CA LYS A 106 9.33 3.91 18.91
C LYS A 106 9.77 2.56 19.46
N HIS A 107 8.82 1.66 19.66
CA HIS A 107 9.09 0.29 20.11
C HIS A 107 9.06 -0.71 18.96
N VAL A 108 8.34 -0.40 17.89
CA VAL A 108 8.21 -1.24 16.70
C VAL A 108 8.34 -0.39 15.44
N GLY A 109 8.70 -1.05 14.33
CA GLY A 109 8.76 -0.41 13.02
C GLY A 109 7.38 0.02 12.50
N SER A 110 7.28 0.32 11.22
CA SER A 110 6.03 0.79 10.60
C SER A 110 4.92 -0.26 10.57
N GLY A 111 5.25 -1.53 10.80
CA GLY A 111 4.32 -2.65 10.68
C GLY A 111 3.83 -2.86 9.25
N LEU A 112 4.53 -2.32 8.25
CA LEU A 112 4.18 -2.51 6.85
C LEU A 112 4.94 -3.70 6.27
N ALA A 113 4.28 -4.47 5.42
CA ALA A 113 4.93 -5.48 4.61
C ALA A 113 4.27 -5.60 3.24
N ILE A 114 5.08 -5.75 2.20
CA ILE A 114 4.64 -6.12 0.87
C ILE A 114 5.10 -7.54 0.57
N PHE A 115 4.16 -8.43 0.27
CA PHE A 115 4.42 -9.78 -0.22
C PHE A 115 4.06 -9.86 -1.70
N SER A 116 4.88 -10.51 -2.51
CA SER A 116 4.64 -10.63 -3.94
C SER A 116 5.07 -11.98 -4.52
N ASP A 117 4.25 -12.50 -5.43
CA ASP A 117 4.62 -13.59 -6.33
C ASP A 117 5.61 -13.12 -7.41
N TYR A 118 5.69 -11.80 -7.65
CA TYR A 118 6.51 -11.16 -8.67
C TYR A 118 7.78 -10.51 -8.09
N PRO A 119 8.89 -10.43 -8.85
CA PRO A 119 10.13 -9.85 -8.35
C PRO A 119 9.97 -8.40 -7.84
N ILE A 120 10.40 -8.17 -6.60
CA ILE A 120 10.59 -6.82 -6.05
C ILE A 120 11.99 -6.34 -6.47
N LEU A 121 12.02 -5.34 -7.35
CA LEU A 121 13.25 -4.79 -7.93
C LEU A 121 13.90 -3.73 -7.03
N ALA A 122 13.08 -2.95 -6.34
CA ALA A 122 13.53 -1.88 -5.47
C ALA A 122 12.47 -1.58 -4.40
N VAL A 123 12.92 -1.06 -3.26
CA VAL A 123 12.03 -0.62 -2.17
C VAL A 123 12.46 0.75 -1.68
N ARG A 124 11.51 1.66 -1.51
CA ARG A 124 11.69 2.94 -0.82
C ARG A 124 10.75 3.01 0.38
N ARG A 125 11.19 3.63 1.46
CA ARG A 125 10.46 3.74 2.73
C ARG A 125 10.52 5.18 3.21
N ILE A 126 9.48 5.59 3.92
CA ILE A 126 9.45 6.83 4.69
C ILE A 126 8.79 6.54 6.05
N SER A 127 9.17 7.32 7.05
CA SER A 127 8.53 7.34 8.36
C SER A 127 7.93 8.72 8.59
N TYR A 128 6.74 8.78 9.18
CA TYR A 128 6.05 10.05 9.35
C TYR A 128 6.67 10.90 10.48
N PRO A 129 6.78 12.23 10.29
CA PRO A 129 7.40 13.14 11.28
C PRO A 129 6.58 13.30 12.55
N VAL A 130 5.28 13.01 12.50
CA VAL A 130 4.37 13.18 13.63
C VAL A 130 3.44 11.98 13.77
N CYS A 131 2.98 11.75 14.98
CA CYS A 131 2.02 10.73 15.38
C CYS A 131 1.22 11.27 16.57
N ALA A 132 0.08 10.64 16.87
CA ALA A 132 -0.73 11.02 18.01
C ALA A 132 -1.20 9.81 18.80
N GLY A 133 -1.08 9.91 20.13
CA GLY A 133 -1.46 8.88 21.09
C GLY A 133 -0.70 7.56 20.93
N TYR A 134 -1.35 6.43 21.22
CA TYR A 134 -0.69 5.12 21.27
C TYR A 134 -0.06 4.68 19.94
N ASP A 135 -0.54 5.21 18.82
CA ASP A 135 0.09 5.03 17.50
C ASP A 135 1.54 5.51 17.46
N CYS A 136 1.95 6.40 18.37
CA CYS A 136 3.33 6.86 18.49
C CYS A 136 4.32 5.78 18.90
N LEU A 137 3.86 4.66 19.47
CA LEU A 137 4.72 3.53 19.81
C LEU A 137 5.23 2.78 18.57
N ALA A 138 4.60 3.00 17.41
CA ALA A 138 5.03 2.48 16.12
C ALA A 138 5.65 3.57 15.23
N ASN A 139 6.64 3.19 14.43
CA ASN A 139 7.24 4.08 13.43
C ASN A 139 6.40 4.12 12.15
N LYS A 140 5.12 4.55 12.25
CA LYS A 140 4.18 4.61 11.12
C LYS A 140 4.75 5.38 9.94
N GLY A 141 4.39 4.96 8.74
CA GLY A 141 4.97 5.47 7.51
C GLY A 141 4.32 4.90 6.27
N ALA A 142 5.06 4.95 5.17
CA ALA A 142 4.70 4.32 3.90
C ALA A 142 5.92 3.64 3.28
N MET A 143 5.65 2.63 2.44
CA MET A 143 6.69 1.99 1.63
C MET A 143 6.21 1.81 0.20
N ALA A 144 7.13 1.93 -0.76
CA ALA A 144 6.90 1.66 -2.16
C ALA A 144 7.80 0.50 -2.61
N ALA A 145 7.20 -0.51 -3.24
CA ALA A 145 7.89 -1.58 -3.92
C ALA A 145 7.75 -1.41 -5.44
N LEU A 146 8.87 -1.49 -6.15
CA LEU A 146 8.89 -1.54 -7.60
C LEU A 146 8.85 -3.00 -8.05
N ILE A 147 7.75 -3.46 -8.64
CA ILE A 147 7.46 -4.88 -8.87
C ILE A 147 7.43 -5.20 -10.35
N ALA A 148 8.23 -6.19 -10.78
CA ALA A 148 8.28 -6.66 -12.16
C ALA A 148 7.15 -7.66 -12.45
N VAL A 149 6.01 -7.18 -12.94
CA VAL A 149 4.88 -8.04 -13.29
C VAL A 149 5.01 -8.54 -14.74
N PRO A 150 5.09 -9.86 -14.99
CA PRO A 150 5.15 -10.40 -16.34
C PRO A 150 3.97 -9.94 -17.20
N GLY A 151 4.25 -9.43 -18.41
CA GLY A 151 3.24 -8.94 -19.35
C GLY A 151 2.82 -7.47 -19.15
N VAL A 152 3.32 -6.79 -18.11
CA VAL A 152 3.21 -5.33 -17.98
C VAL A 152 4.47 -4.68 -18.55
N ALA A 153 4.32 -3.65 -19.39
CA ALA A 153 5.42 -3.04 -20.16
C ALA A 153 6.54 -2.43 -19.30
N GLY A 154 6.28 -2.15 -18.02
CA GLY A 154 7.28 -1.72 -17.06
C GLY A 154 6.89 -2.14 -15.65
N PRO A 155 7.78 -1.92 -14.66
CA PRO A 155 7.49 -2.30 -13.29
C PRO A 155 6.26 -1.56 -12.75
N VAL A 156 5.44 -2.24 -11.97
CA VAL A 156 4.32 -1.66 -11.24
C VAL A 156 4.84 -1.12 -9.90
N THR A 157 4.60 0.15 -9.62
CA THR A 157 4.86 0.71 -8.29
C THR A 157 3.69 0.35 -7.39
N VAL A 158 3.93 -0.38 -6.30
CA VAL A 158 2.94 -0.68 -5.27
C VAL A 158 3.33 0.05 -3.99
N ILE A 159 2.42 0.88 -3.47
CA ILE A 159 2.62 1.63 -2.24
C ILE A 159 1.72 1.05 -1.15
N ASP A 160 2.28 0.83 0.03
CA ASP A 160 1.58 0.45 1.25
C ASP A 160 1.74 1.56 2.30
N THR A 161 0.71 1.81 3.10
CA THR A 161 0.68 2.87 4.12
C THR A 161 -0.17 2.48 5.31
N HIS A 162 0.17 3.03 6.48
CA HIS A 162 -0.66 2.94 7.67
C HIS A 162 -0.70 4.29 8.39
N LEU A 163 -1.83 4.98 8.31
CA LEU A 163 -2.03 6.32 8.88
C LEU A 163 -2.48 6.26 10.34
N ASN A 164 -2.34 7.39 11.04
CA ASN A 164 -2.73 7.57 12.42
C ASN A 164 -4.23 7.28 12.60
N SER A 165 -4.56 6.44 13.56
CA SER A 165 -5.93 6.12 13.95
C SER A 165 -6.63 7.37 14.52
N ASN A 166 -7.95 7.32 14.67
CA ASN A 166 -8.73 8.39 15.32
C ASN A 166 -8.95 8.06 16.80
N GLY A 167 -10.14 7.59 17.17
CA GLY A 167 -10.47 7.31 18.57
C GLY A 167 -9.59 6.27 19.27
N ALA A 168 -8.96 5.34 18.54
CA ALA A 168 -8.09 4.32 19.11
C ALA A 168 -6.76 4.89 19.67
N THR A 169 -6.40 6.12 19.30
CA THR A 169 -5.17 6.78 19.79
C THR A 169 -5.21 7.12 21.28
N GLY A 170 -6.40 7.27 21.87
CA GLY A 170 -6.56 7.69 23.27
C GLY A 170 -6.25 9.17 23.55
N VAL A 171 -6.05 10.00 22.52
CA VAL A 171 -5.88 11.47 22.65
C VAL A 171 -7.10 12.23 22.12
N SER A 172 -7.11 13.55 22.29
CA SER A 172 -8.17 14.40 21.77
C SER A 172 -8.26 14.36 20.24
N GLU A 173 -9.47 14.50 19.70
CA GLU A 173 -9.72 14.51 18.27
C GLU A 173 -8.89 15.56 17.51
N PRO A 174 -8.75 16.83 17.98
CA PRO A 174 -7.88 17.81 17.30
C PRO A 174 -6.42 17.37 17.20
N ARG A 175 -5.89 16.71 18.25
CA ARG A 175 -4.51 16.21 18.26
C ARG A 175 -4.33 15.06 17.27
N ALA A 176 -5.27 14.11 17.25
CA ALA A 176 -5.29 13.02 16.28
C ALA A 176 -5.47 13.52 14.84
N LEU A 177 -6.30 14.55 14.63
CA LEU A 177 -6.54 15.15 13.32
C LEU A 177 -5.31 15.89 12.80
N TYR A 178 -4.56 16.61 13.64
CA TYR A 178 -3.30 17.24 13.24
C TYR A 178 -2.32 16.21 12.70
N ALA A 179 -2.05 15.15 13.48
CA ALA A 179 -1.13 14.09 13.06
C ALA A 179 -1.60 13.44 11.75
N TYR A 180 -2.88 13.13 11.64
CA TYR A 180 -3.46 12.57 10.43
C TYR A 180 -3.24 13.45 9.18
N ARG A 181 -3.54 14.75 9.27
CA ARG A 181 -3.37 15.69 8.15
C ARG A 181 -1.91 15.76 7.71
N ARG A 182 -1.00 15.90 8.68
CA ARG A 182 0.43 15.95 8.39
C ARG A 182 0.94 14.68 7.72
N GLN A 183 0.44 13.51 8.13
CA GLN A 183 0.79 12.24 7.49
C GLN A 183 0.22 12.13 6.07
N ILE A 184 -0.99 12.64 5.81
CA ILE A 184 -1.54 12.75 4.45
C ILE A 184 -0.66 13.63 3.57
N ASP A 185 -0.15 14.76 4.09
CA ASP A 185 0.73 15.65 3.32
C ASP A 185 2.02 14.94 2.90
N VAL A 186 2.68 14.27 3.86
CA VAL A 186 3.90 13.49 3.59
C VAL A 186 3.60 12.34 2.63
N LEU A 187 2.51 11.60 2.83
CA LEU A 187 2.11 10.50 1.95
C LEU A 187 1.84 10.99 0.52
N SER A 188 1.13 12.10 0.35
CA SER A 188 0.85 12.68 -0.97
C SER A 188 2.13 13.07 -1.70
N GLY A 189 3.08 13.71 -0.99
CA GLY A 189 4.41 14.01 -1.52
C GLY A 189 5.21 12.76 -1.89
N PHE A 190 5.15 11.72 -1.04
CA PHE A 190 5.82 10.44 -1.29
C PHE A 190 5.26 9.74 -2.54
N ILE A 191 3.93 9.65 -2.67
CA ILE A 191 3.25 9.10 -3.86
C ILE A 191 3.67 9.88 -5.11
N GLY A 192 3.66 11.21 -5.05
CA GLY A 192 4.13 12.07 -6.15
C GLY A 192 5.58 11.79 -6.53
N SER A 193 6.47 11.61 -5.55
CA SER A 193 7.88 11.30 -5.79
C SER A 193 8.13 9.92 -6.42
N MET A 194 7.16 9.01 -6.31
CA MET A 194 7.19 7.66 -6.92
C MET A 194 6.50 7.61 -8.29
N ALA A 195 5.81 8.68 -8.69
CA ALA A 195 5.16 8.74 -9.98
C ALA A 195 6.21 8.84 -11.10
N ARG A 196 6.12 7.93 -12.07
CA ARG A 196 6.96 7.95 -13.27
C ARG A 196 6.09 8.26 -14.49
N PRO A 197 6.61 8.98 -15.50
CA PRO A 197 5.93 9.14 -16.78
C PRO A 197 5.56 7.76 -17.34
N GLY A 198 4.29 7.56 -17.68
CA GLY A 198 3.78 6.29 -18.18
C GLY A 198 3.72 5.13 -17.18
N GLY A 199 4.23 5.29 -15.95
CA GLY A 199 4.31 4.20 -14.96
C GLY A 199 2.95 3.81 -14.38
N THR A 200 2.75 2.51 -14.17
CA THR A 200 1.62 1.97 -13.41
C THR A 200 1.88 2.10 -11.92
N MET A 201 0.89 2.62 -11.18
CA MET A 201 0.96 2.75 -9.74
C MET A 201 -0.33 2.28 -9.07
N LEU A 202 -0.17 1.45 -8.04
CA LEU A 202 -1.22 0.97 -7.15
C LEU A 202 -0.88 1.42 -5.74
N VAL A 203 -1.84 1.96 -5.00
CA VAL A 203 -1.67 2.46 -3.63
C VAL A 203 -2.69 1.75 -2.75
N ALA A 204 -2.21 1.11 -1.70
CA ALA A 204 -2.99 0.29 -0.79
C ALA A 204 -2.68 0.69 0.65
N GLY A 205 -3.54 0.31 1.59
CA GLY A 205 -3.23 0.41 3.00
C GLY A 205 -4.42 0.74 3.89
N ASP A 206 -4.11 0.89 5.17
CA ASP A 206 -5.02 1.42 6.18
C ASP A 206 -4.81 2.93 6.30
N PHE A 207 -5.73 3.66 5.67
CA PHE A 207 -5.73 5.11 5.69
C PHE A 207 -6.45 5.67 6.91
N ASN A 208 -7.12 4.88 7.75
CA ASN A 208 -7.79 5.36 8.96
C ASN A 208 -8.70 6.60 8.75
N VAL A 209 -9.34 6.73 7.57
CA VAL A 209 -10.20 7.88 7.22
C VAL A 209 -11.43 7.91 8.13
N GLY A 210 -12.15 6.78 8.22
CA GLY A 210 -13.27 6.63 9.14
C GLY A 210 -14.52 7.43 8.76
N ARG A 211 -15.26 7.87 9.79
CA ARG A 211 -16.51 8.64 9.65
C ARG A 211 -16.34 10.14 9.89
N ASP A 212 -15.17 10.57 10.36
CA ASP A 212 -14.91 11.98 10.61
C ASP A 212 -14.90 12.79 9.31
N ILE A 213 -15.66 13.89 9.29
CA ILE A 213 -15.85 14.71 8.09
C ILE A 213 -14.55 15.43 7.73
N ALA A 214 -13.80 15.92 8.73
CA ALA A 214 -12.56 16.64 8.49
C ALA A 214 -11.49 15.72 7.86
N ARG A 215 -11.36 14.49 8.34
CA ARG A 215 -10.48 13.46 7.75
C ARG A 215 -10.92 13.07 6.34
N ARG A 216 -12.22 12.86 6.12
CA ARG A 216 -12.77 12.52 4.79
C ARG A 216 -12.50 13.61 3.77
N ALA A 217 -12.78 14.86 4.11
CA ALA A 217 -12.52 16.00 3.24
C ALA A 217 -11.03 16.13 2.92
N TYR A 218 -10.17 16.04 3.95
CA TYR A 218 -8.72 16.16 3.77
C TYR A 218 -8.14 15.02 2.93
N PHE A 219 -8.59 13.78 3.18
CA PHE A 219 -8.21 12.61 2.39
C PHE A 219 -8.64 12.76 0.93
N ALA A 220 -9.89 13.12 0.67
CA ALA A 220 -10.40 13.26 -0.68
C ALA A 220 -9.65 14.35 -1.46
N GLN A 221 -9.39 15.50 -0.83
CA GLN A 221 -8.63 16.59 -1.43
C GLN A 221 -7.23 16.14 -1.89
N HIS A 222 -6.51 15.39 -1.05
CA HIS A 222 -5.10 15.06 -1.33
C HIS A 222 -4.92 13.77 -2.14
N MET A 223 -5.79 12.78 -1.97
CA MET A 223 -5.68 11.49 -2.68
C MET A 223 -6.41 11.52 -4.02
N PHE A 224 -7.52 12.26 -4.14
CA PHE A 224 -8.32 12.30 -5.38
C PHE A 224 -8.24 13.64 -6.13
N GLY A 225 -7.87 14.73 -5.45
CA GLY A 225 -7.79 16.08 -6.04
C GLY A 225 -6.36 16.64 -6.23
N GLY A 226 -5.32 15.92 -5.79
CA GLY A 226 -3.94 16.41 -5.83
C GLY A 226 -3.25 16.30 -7.20
N ALA A 227 -2.01 16.78 -7.28
CA ALA A 227 -1.19 16.71 -8.50
C ALA A 227 -0.94 15.26 -9.00
N THR A 228 -0.98 14.29 -8.08
CA THR A 228 -0.94 12.85 -8.39
C THR A 228 -2.27 12.21 -8.00
N ALA A 229 -3.36 12.73 -8.54
CA ALA A 229 -4.71 12.23 -8.28
C ALA A 229 -4.82 10.72 -8.53
N LEU A 230 -5.40 10.03 -7.55
CA LEU A 230 -5.66 8.60 -7.58
C LEU A 230 -7.14 8.34 -7.88
N THR A 231 -7.43 7.10 -8.24
CA THR A 231 -8.78 6.58 -8.45
C THR A 231 -9.03 5.42 -7.52
N GLY A 232 -10.20 5.38 -6.86
CA GLY A 232 -10.60 4.28 -5.98
C GLY A 232 -10.89 3.01 -6.76
N GLY A 233 -10.03 2.00 -6.66
CA GLY A 233 -10.17 0.70 -7.32
C GLY A 233 -11.41 -0.06 -6.89
N SER A 234 -11.64 -0.19 -5.58
CA SER A 234 -12.83 -0.86 -5.04
C SER A 234 -14.11 -0.11 -5.41
N LEU A 235 -14.09 1.23 -5.39
CA LEU A 235 -15.22 2.06 -5.81
C LEU A 235 -15.54 1.86 -7.30
N LYS A 236 -14.53 1.98 -8.16
CA LYS A 236 -14.70 1.80 -9.62
C LYS A 236 -15.16 0.40 -9.98
N CYS A 237 -14.73 -0.62 -9.25
CA CYS A 237 -15.26 -1.97 -9.42
C CYS A 237 -16.77 -2.00 -9.13
N ARG A 238 -17.19 -1.48 -7.98
CA ARG A 238 -18.62 -1.47 -7.59
C ARG A 238 -19.52 -0.64 -8.50
N GLU A 239 -19.00 0.40 -9.14
CA GLU A 239 -19.70 1.21 -10.13
C GLU A 239 -19.85 0.48 -11.48
N SER A 240 -19.02 -0.52 -11.76
CA SER A 240 -19.01 -1.25 -13.03
C SER A 240 -19.91 -2.49 -12.97
N ARG A 241 -20.86 -2.59 -13.91
CA ARG A 241 -21.73 -3.78 -14.06
C ARG A 241 -20.97 -5.05 -14.43
N THR A 242 -19.76 -4.93 -14.99
CA THR A 242 -18.94 -6.07 -15.41
C THR A 242 -17.94 -6.52 -14.35
N CYS A 243 -17.83 -5.79 -13.23
CA CYS A 243 -16.91 -6.16 -12.16
C CYS A 243 -17.57 -7.19 -11.23
N LEU A 244 -16.91 -8.32 -11.03
CA LEU A 244 -17.40 -9.36 -10.12
C LEU A 244 -17.15 -8.95 -8.67
N VAL A 245 -18.20 -8.87 -7.86
CA VAL A 245 -18.08 -8.64 -6.40
C VAL A 245 -18.41 -9.92 -5.66
N THR A 246 -17.47 -10.40 -4.85
CA THR A 246 -17.64 -11.56 -3.96
C THR A 246 -17.59 -11.11 -2.50
N GLN A 247 -18.28 -11.83 -1.61
CA GLN A 247 -18.49 -11.44 -0.20
C GLN A 247 -19.05 -10.00 -0.06
N PRO A 248 -20.18 -9.66 -0.70
CA PRO A 248 -20.68 -8.28 -0.75
C PRO A 248 -20.97 -7.67 0.63
N ALA A 249 -21.37 -8.47 1.62
CA ALA A 249 -21.61 -8.00 2.98
C ALA A 249 -20.32 -7.51 3.68
N ASP A 250 -19.20 -8.21 3.47
CA ASP A 250 -17.89 -7.84 4.03
C ASP A 250 -17.27 -6.66 3.27
N ILE A 251 -17.46 -6.60 1.95
CA ILE A 251 -17.12 -5.42 1.16
C ILE A 251 -17.90 -4.19 1.63
N ALA A 252 -19.20 -4.33 1.89
CA ALA A 252 -20.03 -3.24 2.42
C ALA A 252 -19.58 -2.82 3.83
N TYR A 253 -19.25 -3.78 4.70
CA TYR A 253 -18.70 -3.52 6.02
C TYR A 253 -17.39 -2.71 5.93
N SER A 254 -16.39 -3.19 5.17
CA SER A 254 -15.11 -2.50 4.99
C SER A 254 -15.30 -1.09 4.40
N THR A 255 -16.12 -0.96 3.35
CA THR A 255 -16.42 0.34 2.73
C THR A 255 -17.07 1.29 3.75
N GLY A 256 -18.01 0.81 4.56
CA GLY A 256 -18.68 1.62 5.58
C GLY A 256 -17.77 2.06 6.73
N ARG A 257 -16.71 1.29 7.01
CA ARG A 257 -15.64 1.66 7.96
C ARG A 257 -14.68 2.69 7.36
N ALA A 258 -14.48 2.67 6.04
CA ALA A 258 -13.63 3.61 5.30
C ALA A 258 -12.23 3.73 5.90
N ARG A 259 -11.58 2.59 6.17
CA ARG A 259 -10.21 2.54 6.69
C ARG A 259 -9.26 2.03 5.61
N ASP A 260 -9.62 0.91 5.01
CA ASP A 260 -8.80 0.21 4.03
C ASP A 260 -9.14 0.66 2.60
N PHE A 261 -8.13 1.11 1.85
CA PHE A 261 -8.32 1.56 0.47
C PHE A 261 -7.38 0.85 -0.49
N LEU A 262 -7.91 0.53 -1.66
CA LEU A 262 -7.16 0.11 -2.84
C LEU A 262 -7.38 1.16 -3.93
N LEU A 263 -6.34 1.91 -4.24
CA LEU A 263 -6.32 3.03 -5.16
C LEU A 263 -5.34 2.74 -6.29
N TYR A 264 -5.49 3.43 -7.42
CA TYR A 264 -4.53 3.37 -8.51
C TYR A 264 -4.39 4.73 -9.17
N ARG A 265 -3.26 4.97 -9.84
CA ARG A 265 -3.07 6.17 -10.66
C ARG A 265 -3.34 5.82 -12.13
N PRO A 266 -4.34 6.43 -12.79
CA PRO A 266 -4.50 6.32 -14.23
C PRO A 266 -3.25 6.81 -14.98
N SER A 267 -2.93 6.20 -16.12
CA SER A 267 -1.80 6.56 -16.97
C SER A 267 -2.23 6.53 -18.43
N THR A 268 -1.70 7.42 -19.26
CA THR A 268 -1.94 7.37 -20.72
C THR A 268 -1.19 6.23 -21.40
N ALA A 269 -0.13 5.71 -20.78
CA ALA A 269 0.66 4.60 -21.33
C ALA A 269 0.09 3.21 -20.98
N ALA A 270 -0.70 3.12 -19.90
CA ALA A 270 -1.29 1.88 -19.43
C ALA A 270 -2.71 2.10 -18.88
N ALA A 271 -3.69 1.42 -19.46
CA ALA A 271 -5.05 1.41 -18.92
C ALA A 271 -5.14 0.42 -17.75
N ILE A 272 -5.72 0.85 -16.64
CA ILE A 272 -5.94 0.04 -15.44
C ILE A 272 -7.44 -0.12 -15.26
N GLN A 273 -7.93 -1.36 -15.29
CA GLN A 273 -9.35 -1.67 -15.12
C GLN A 273 -9.56 -2.66 -13.98
N PRO A 274 -10.29 -2.29 -12.91
CA PRO A 274 -10.77 -3.28 -11.93
C PRO A 274 -11.72 -4.29 -12.60
N LEU A 275 -11.43 -5.58 -12.41
CA LEU A 275 -12.19 -6.71 -12.95
C LEU A 275 -12.97 -7.49 -11.88
N ALA A 276 -12.45 -7.54 -10.65
CA ALA A 276 -13.13 -8.17 -9.53
C ALA A 276 -12.75 -7.52 -8.21
N LEU A 277 -13.66 -7.59 -7.24
CA LEU A 277 -13.51 -7.17 -5.86
C LEU A 277 -13.97 -8.30 -4.94
N SER A 278 -13.19 -8.57 -3.90
CA SER A 278 -13.43 -9.69 -2.97
C SER A 278 -12.94 -9.36 -1.57
N ALA A 279 -13.50 -10.02 -0.58
CA ALA A 279 -13.05 -9.94 0.81
C ALA A 279 -12.63 -11.34 1.29
N PRO A 280 -11.45 -11.84 0.88
CA PRO A 280 -11.00 -13.17 1.27
C PRO A 280 -10.85 -13.33 2.79
N PHE A 281 -10.50 -12.26 3.50
CA PHE A 281 -10.41 -12.24 4.97
C PHE A 281 -11.60 -11.48 5.54
N GLY A 282 -12.77 -12.11 5.43
CA GLY A 282 -14.05 -11.60 5.89
C GLY A 282 -14.46 -12.15 7.25
N ARG A 283 -15.77 -12.15 7.51
CA ARG A 283 -16.36 -12.81 8.68
C ARG A 283 -16.54 -14.30 8.41
N GLY A 284 -16.15 -15.13 9.37
CA GLY A 284 -16.36 -16.57 9.36
C GLY A 284 -17.81 -16.98 9.65
N PRO A 285 -18.12 -18.29 9.66
CA PRO A 285 -19.48 -18.80 9.88
C PRO A 285 -20.13 -18.39 11.21
N ASP A 286 -19.30 -18.23 12.25
CA ASP A 286 -19.66 -17.76 13.59
C ASP A 286 -19.55 -16.23 13.74
N ASN A 287 -19.41 -15.52 12.62
CA ASN A 287 -19.16 -14.09 12.55
C ASN A 287 -17.81 -13.67 13.17
N ALA A 288 -16.90 -14.61 13.48
CA ALA A 288 -15.55 -14.30 13.93
C ALA A 288 -14.68 -13.76 12.78
N MET A 289 -13.68 -12.96 13.13
CA MET A 289 -12.72 -12.40 12.17
C MET A 289 -11.31 -12.68 12.66
N LEU A 290 -10.38 -12.96 11.72
CA LEU A 290 -8.97 -13.18 12.05
C LEU A 290 -8.21 -11.88 12.41
N SER A 291 -8.80 -10.73 12.09
CA SER A 291 -8.35 -9.38 12.41
C SER A 291 -9.58 -8.51 12.70
N ASP A 292 -9.41 -7.35 13.30
CA ASP A 292 -10.49 -6.35 13.42
C ASP A 292 -10.78 -5.60 12.10
N HIS A 293 -10.03 -5.93 11.04
CA HIS A 293 -10.23 -5.45 9.68
C HIS A 293 -10.68 -6.57 8.74
N ILE A 294 -11.31 -6.17 7.63
CA ILE A 294 -11.62 -7.06 6.50
C ILE A 294 -10.47 -6.93 5.49
N GLY A 295 -9.85 -8.04 5.10
CA GLY A 295 -8.87 -8.03 4.01
C GLY A 295 -9.58 -7.91 2.66
N VAL A 296 -9.30 -6.83 1.93
CA VAL A 296 -9.96 -6.51 0.66
C VAL A 296 -8.98 -6.72 -0.49
N MET A 297 -9.43 -7.39 -1.55
CA MET A 297 -8.64 -7.65 -2.75
C MET A 297 -9.35 -7.13 -4.00
N VAL A 298 -8.61 -6.41 -4.84
CA VAL A 298 -9.03 -6.03 -6.20
C VAL A 298 -8.14 -6.74 -7.22
N ARG A 299 -8.77 -7.35 -8.23
CA ARG A 299 -8.08 -7.85 -9.43
C ARG A 299 -8.21 -6.82 -10.54
N TYR A 300 -7.09 -6.36 -11.06
CA TYR A 300 -6.99 -5.40 -12.15
C TYR A 300 -6.57 -6.08 -13.45
N ARG A 301 -7.02 -5.55 -14.58
CA ARG A 301 -6.34 -5.69 -15.87
C ARG A 301 -5.46 -4.47 -16.09
N ILE A 302 -4.23 -4.69 -16.51
CA ILE A 302 -3.29 -3.65 -16.91
C ILE A 302 -2.97 -3.88 -18.39
N ASP A 303 -3.49 -2.99 -19.23
CA ASP A 303 -3.28 -3.00 -20.67
C ASP A 303 -2.21 -1.97 -21.01
N GLY A 304 -1.00 -2.41 -21.33
CA GLY A 304 0.07 -1.54 -21.81
C GLY A 304 0.01 -1.38 -23.33
N SER A 305 0.27 -0.19 -23.84
CA SER A 305 0.79 -0.09 -25.20
C SER A 305 2.24 -0.58 -25.14
N ALA A 306 2.48 -1.83 -25.54
CA ALA A 306 3.84 -2.26 -25.82
C ALA A 306 4.40 -1.24 -26.83
N GLY A 307 5.36 -0.42 -26.40
CA GLY A 307 5.97 0.56 -27.27
C GLY A 307 6.39 -0.18 -28.54
N ARG A 308 5.94 0.30 -29.71
CA ARG A 308 6.55 -0.09 -30.98
C ARG A 308 8.05 0.04 -30.78
N SER A 309 8.75 -1.07 -30.75
CA SER A 309 10.20 -1.09 -30.87
C SER A 309 10.53 -0.27 -32.12
N VAL A 310 11.10 0.91 -31.94
CA VAL A 310 11.70 1.63 -33.05
C VAL A 310 12.83 0.73 -33.54
N PRO A 311 12.83 0.24 -34.79
CA PRO A 311 13.94 -0.53 -35.30
C PRO A 311 15.19 0.34 -35.19
N GLY A 312 16.22 -0.17 -34.52
CA GLY A 312 17.46 0.56 -34.30
C GLY A 312 17.98 1.10 -35.62
N SER A 313 18.14 2.43 -35.69
CA SER A 313 18.96 3.02 -36.74
C SER A 313 20.38 2.54 -36.50
N THR A 314 20.83 1.67 -37.40
CA THR A 314 22.23 1.34 -37.55
C THR A 314 22.98 2.63 -37.85
N LEU A 315 23.72 3.14 -36.86
CA LEU A 315 24.75 4.15 -37.11
C LEU A 315 25.83 3.49 -37.98
N ALA A 316 25.75 3.75 -39.29
CA ALA A 316 26.80 3.41 -40.22
C ALA A 316 28.07 4.21 -39.86
N SER A 317 29.11 3.50 -39.43
CA SER A 317 30.44 4.07 -39.24
C SER A 317 30.98 4.56 -40.60
N ARG A 318 31.13 5.87 -40.77
CA ARG A 318 31.97 6.40 -41.85
C ARG A 318 33.44 6.22 -41.46
N ARG A 319 34.11 5.27 -42.11
CA ARG A 319 35.58 5.20 -42.15
C ARG A 319 36.09 6.44 -42.89
N ALA A 320 36.90 7.26 -42.23
CA ALA A 320 37.78 8.21 -42.90
C ALA A 320 38.86 7.43 -43.66
N LYS A 321 38.87 7.52 -44.99
CA LYS A 321 40.04 7.18 -45.80
C LYS A 321 40.90 8.43 -45.90
N GLY A 322 42.14 8.33 -45.45
CA GLY A 322 43.17 9.32 -45.70
C GLY A 322 43.48 9.43 -47.19
N ALA A 323 43.73 10.65 -47.64
CA ALA A 323 44.41 10.93 -48.88
C ALA A 323 45.70 11.67 -48.51
N ALA A 324 46.83 11.01 -48.72
CA ALA A 324 48.13 11.63 -48.80
C ALA A 324 48.54 11.60 -50.28
N THR A 325 48.75 12.77 -50.89
CA THR A 325 49.74 12.97 -51.95
C THR A 325 50.01 14.46 -52.20
N ARG A 326 51.24 14.86 -51.82
CA ARG A 326 52.21 15.70 -52.55
C ARG A 326 51.72 16.95 -53.30
N ALA A 327 52.16 18.13 -52.84
CA ALA A 327 53.35 18.83 -53.33
C ALA A 327 53.85 19.78 -52.23
#